data_AF-A0A959PAC7-F1
#
_entry.id   AF-A0A959PAC7-F1
#
_cell.length_a   1.000
_cell.length_b   1.000
_cell.length_c   1.000
_cell.angle_alpha   90.00
_cell.angle_beta   90.00
_cell.angle_gamma   90.00
#
_symmetry.space_group_name_H-M   'P 1'
#
loop_
_entity.id
_entity.type
_entity.pdbx_description
1 polymer ?
#
loop_
_entity_poly.entity_id
_entity_poly.type
_entity_poly.pdbx_seq_one_letter_code
_entity_poly.pdbx_strand_id
1 'polypeptide(L)'
;LPVYIDKRSESLKLIQHLRNEAHRFSLSHHRDRRSKDAIKTELTDIPGVGFRTAQDLLWKFKTVKNIRNASVKELQEAVNLKVAQAVYNHFNG
;
A
#
# COMPACT_ATOMS: atom_id res chain seq x y z
N LEU A 1 19.50 -19.73 -30.64
CA LEU A 1 20.69 -19.81 -29.77
C LEU A 1 20.72 -18.58 -28.85
N PRO A 2 21.14 -18.72 -27.59
CA PRO A 2 21.35 -17.56 -26.72
C PRO A 2 22.46 -16.66 -27.29
N VAL A 3 22.21 -15.35 -27.34
CA VAL A 3 23.22 -14.35 -27.76
C VAL A 3 24.15 -14.11 -26.59
N TYR A 4 25.43 -14.44 -26.77
CA TYR A 4 26.45 -14.17 -25.77
C TYR A 4 26.85 -12.70 -25.81
N ILE A 5 26.46 -11.96 -24.78
CA ILE A 5 26.86 -10.58 -24.56
C ILE A 5 27.95 -10.57 -23.49
N ASP A 6 29.03 -9.84 -23.72
CA ASP A 6 30.10 -9.68 -22.73
C ASP A 6 29.51 -9.15 -21.40
N LYS A 7 29.80 -9.87 -20.32
CA LYS A 7 29.33 -9.60 -18.96
C LYS A 7 29.77 -8.23 -18.43
N ARG A 8 30.81 -7.63 -19.02
CA ARG A 8 31.33 -6.31 -18.67
C ARG A 8 30.86 -5.19 -19.61
N SER A 9 30.13 -5.52 -20.68
CA SER A 9 29.69 -4.53 -21.66
C SER A 9 28.65 -3.55 -21.08
N GLU A 10 28.73 -2.30 -21.51
CA GLU A 10 27.73 -1.27 -21.18
C GLU A 10 26.34 -1.61 -21.73
N SER A 11 26.27 -2.28 -22.89
CA SER A 11 25.00 -2.77 -23.47
C SER A 11 24.28 -3.75 -22.55
N LEU A 12 25.01 -4.66 -21.90
CA LEU A 12 24.40 -5.60 -20.94
C LEU A 12 23.93 -4.87 -19.68
N LYS A 13 24.67 -3.86 -19.20
CA LYS A 13 24.24 -3.05 -18.05
C LYS A 13 22.93 -2.31 -18.36
N LEU A 14 22.79 -1.74 -19.55
CA LEU A 14 21.57 -1.06 -19.98
C LEU A 14 20.36 -2.00 -20.02
N ILE A 15 20.51 -3.19 -20.61
CA ILE A 15 19.46 -4.20 -20.68
C ILE A 15 19.05 -4.67 -19.28
N GLN A 16 20.03 -4.88 -18.38
CA GLN A 16 19.75 -5.23 -16.99
C GLN A 16 19.01 -4.12 -16.25
N HIS A 17 19.35 -2.85 -16.50
CA HIS A 17 18.66 -1.70 -15.91
C HIS A 17 17.21 -1.63 -16.36
N LEU A 18 16.96 -1.77 -17.67
CA LEU A 18 15.61 -1.86 -18.25
C LEU A 18 14.79 -2.99 -17.63
N ARG A 19 15.39 -4.18 -17.47
CA ARG A 19 14.74 -5.31 -16.81
C ARG A 19 14.41 -5.01 -15.34
N ASN A 20 15.35 -4.42 -14.61
CA ASN A 20 15.17 -4.09 -13.21
C ASN A 20 14.04 -3.06 -13.03
N GLU A 21 13.96 -2.07 -13.92
CA GLU A 21 12.88 -1.08 -13.89
C GLU A 21 11.53 -1.69 -14.30
N ALA A 22 11.49 -2.59 -15.29
CA ALA A 22 10.26 -3.33 -15.62
C ALA A 22 9.78 -4.21 -14.45
N HIS A 23 10.70 -4.87 -13.73
CA HIS A 23 10.40 -5.62 -12.51
C HIS A 23 9.90 -4.70 -11.39
N ARG A 24 10.58 -3.57 -11.15
CA ARG A 24 10.19 -2.58 -10.14
C ARG A 24 8.80 -2.03 -10.42
N PHE A 25 8.53 -1.65 -11.66
CA PHE A 25 7.24 -1.12 -12.09
C PHE A 25 6.11 -2.15 -11.92
N SER A 26 6.35 -3.41 -12.33
CA SER A 26 5.37 -4.49 -12.16
C SER A 26 5.07 -4.73 -10.67
N LEU A 27 6.09 -4.71 -9.81
CA LEU A 27 5.92 -4.91 -8.37
C LEU A 27 5.21 -3.73 -7.68
N SER A 28 5.52 -2.49 -8.05
CA SER A 28 4.83 -1.31 -7.51
C SER A 28 3.37 -1.30 -7.95
N HIS A 29 3.09 -1.57 -9.23
CA HIS A 29 1.73 -1.59 -9.75
C HIS A 29 0.86 -2.67 -9.09
N HIS A 30 1.39 -3.89 -8.89
CA HIS A 30 0.68 -4.93 -8.16
C HIS A 30 0.51 -4.62 -6.67
N ARG A 31 1.48 -3.93 -6.04
CA ARG A 31 1.33 -3.44 -4.66
C ARG A 31 0.23 -2.40 -4.55
N ASP A 32 0.17 -1.45 -5.47
CA ASP A 32 -0.85 -0.40 -5.47
C ASP A 32 -2.25 -0.98 -5.72
N ARG A 33 -2.36 -1.95 -6.65
CA ARG A 33 -3.64 -2.63 -6.92
C ARG A 33 -4.11 -3.46 -5.72
N ARG A 34 -3.22 -4.24 -5.11
CA ARG A 34 -3.53 -5.02 -3.90
C ARG A 34 -3.90 -4.11 -2.72
N SER A 35 -3.21 -2.98 -2.56
CA SER A 35 -3.55 -1.97 -1.56
C SER A 35 -4.96 -1.43 -1.80
N LYS A 36 -5.32 -1.06 -3.04
CA LYS A 36 -6.66 -0.59 -3.42
C LYS A 36 -7.77 -1.62 -3.22
N ASP A 37 -7.49 -2.89 -3.46
CA ASP A 37 -8.48 -3.95 -3.22
C ASP A 37 -8.66 -4.22 -1.71
N ALA A 38 -7.56 -4.22 -0.94
CA ALA A 38 -7.60 -4.35 0.52
C ALA A 38 -8.37 -3.20 1.20
N ILE A 39 -8.26 -1.98 0.66
CA ILE A 39 -9.02 -0.80 1.09
C ILE A 39 -10.53 -1.04 1.08
N LYS A 40 -11.02 -1.78 0.09
CA LYS A 40 -12.47 -1.97 -0.14
C LYS A 40 -13.07 -3.09 0.69
N THR A 41 -12.26 -3.88 1.38
CA THR A 41 -12.71 -4.96 2.26
C THR A 41 -12.31 -4.66 3.70
N GLU A 42 -11.03 -4.47 3.98
CA GLU A 42 -10.49 -4.46 5.35
C GLU A 42 -10.98 -3.27 6.19
N LEU A 43 -11.13 -2.07 5.59
CA LEU A 43 -11.60 -0.88 6.33
C LEU A 43 -13.12 -0.80 6.41
N THR A 44 -13.83 -1.20 5.35
CA THR A 44 -15.30 -1.16 5.30
C THR A 44 -15.98 -2.30 6.05
N ASP A 45 -15.24 -3.37 6.37
CA ASP A 45 -15.73 -4.46 7.23
C ASP A 45 -15.79 -4.03 8.71
N ILE A 46 -15.14 -2.93 9.08
CA ILE A 46 -15.15 -2.41 10.45
C ILE A 46 -16.51 -1.78 10.75
N PRO A 47 -17.26 -2.28 11.76
CA PRO A 47 -18.57 -1.75 12.09
C PRO A 47 -18.52 -0.24 12.41
N GLY A 48 -19.24 0.56 11.62
CA GLY A 48 -19.26 2.02 11.76
C GLY A 48 -18.22 2.77 10.92
N VAL A 49 -17.38 2.07 10.15
CA VAL A 49 -16.51 2.68 9.13
C VAL A 49 -17.18 2.55 7.77
N GLY A 50 -17.76 3.65 7.29
CA GLY A 50 -18.30 3.74 5.93
C GLY A 50 -17.21 4.01 4.88
N PHE A 51 -17.59 3.92 3.60
CA PHE A 51 -16.70 4.20 2.47
C PHE A 51 -16.01 5.57 2.57
N ARG A 52 -16.76 6.61 2.97
CA ARG A 52 -16.22 7.98 3.11
C ARG A 52 -15.14 8.06 4.19
N THR A 53 -15.38 7.42 5.33
CA THR A 53 -14.45 7.37 6.46
C THR A 53 -13.20 6.56 6.13
N ALA A 54 -13.35 5.44 5.41
CA ALA A 54 -12.22 4.68 4.90
C ALA A 54 -11.38 5.53 3.92
N GLN A 55 -12.03 6.31 3.06
CA GLN A 55 -11.36 7.21 2.12
C GLN A 55 -10.59 8.33 2.84
N ASP A 56 -11.17 8.95 3.87
CA ASP A 56 -10.53 10.00 4.67
C ASP A 56 -9.27 9.47 5.38
N LEU A 57 -9.35 8.27 5.97
CA LEU A 57 -8.21 7.59 6.56
C LEU A 57 -7.11 7.35 5.53
N LEU A 58 -7.44 6.90 4.32
CA LEU A 58 -6.44 6.63 3.29
C LEU A 58 -5.85 7.89 2.68
N TRP A 59 -6.62 8.97 2.59
CA TRP A 59 -6.07 10.25 2.17
C TRP A 59 -4.96 10.73 3.10
N LYS A 60 -5.15 10.55 4.40
CA LYS A 60 -4.16 10.91 5.41
C LYS A 60 -2.99 9.93 5.48
N PHE A 61 -3.27 8.65 5.64
CA PHE A 61 -2.27 7.61 5.94
C PHE A 61 -1.69 6.92 4.70
N LYS A 62 -2.25 7.15 3.50
CA LYS A 62 -1.85 6.60 2.19
C LYS A 62 -2.04 5.10 2.00
N THR A 63 -1.81 4.29 3.04
CA THR A 63 -1.90 2.82 2.97
C THR A 63 -2.59 2.25 4.20
N VAL A 64 -3.26 1.10 4.05
CA VAL A 64 -3.87 0.37 5.18
C VAL A 64 -2.81 -0.04 6.20
N LYS A 65 -1.60 -0.38 5.76
CA LYS A 65 -0.47 -0.68 6.64
C LYS A 65 -0.13 0.48 7.58
N ASN A 66 -0.15 1.71 7.07
CA ASN A 66 0.10 2.90 7.89
C ASN A 66 -1.06 3.15 8.87
N ILE A 67 -2.30 2.88 8.46
CA ILE A 67 -3.48 2.97 9.35
C ILE A 67 -3.36 1.95 10.49
N ARG A 68 -2.96 0.71 10.18
CA ARG A 68 -2.70 -0.37 11.17
C ARG A 68 -1.66 0.02 12.21
N ASN A 69 -0.62 0.74 11.81
CA ASN A 69 0.47 1.16 12.69
C ASN A 69 0.20 2.50 13.39
N ALA A 70 -0.86 3.22 13.03
CA ALA A 70 -1.17 4.51 13.60
C ALA A 70 -1.74 4.37 15.01
N SER A 71 -1.35 5.28 15.89
CA SER A 71 -1.94 5.40 17.23
C SER A 71 -3.38 5.89 17.15
N VAL A 72 -4.18 5.62 18.19
CA VAL A 72 -5.56 6.14 18.30
C VAL A 72 -5.58 7.66 18.14
N LYS A 73 -4.59 8.37 18.69
CA LYS A 73 -4.48 9.83 18.61
C LYS A 73 -4.28 10.32 17.18
N GLU A 74 -3.46 9.64 16.39
CA GLU A 74 -3.25 9.98 14.97
C GLU A 74 -4.50 9.68 14.15
N LEU A 75 -5.17 8.55 14.42
CA LEU A 75 -6.43 8.18 13.76
C LEU A 75 -7.52 9.23 14.03
N GLN A 76 -7.57 9.79 15.25
CA GLN A 76 -8.51 10.86 15.60
C GLN A 76 -8.35 12.14 14.77
N GLU A 77 -7.19 12.36 14.15
CA GLU A 77 -7.01 13.52 13.28
C GLU A 77 -7.68 13.36 11.92
N ALA A 78 -8.15 12.14 11.57
CA ALA A 78 -8.93 11.87 10.38
C ALA A 78 -10.41 11.55 10.69
N VAL A 79 -10.70 10.96 11.85
CA VAL A 79 -12.03 10.45 12.20
C VAL A 79 -12.39 10.72 13.66
N ASN A 80 -13.64 10.51 14.05
CA ASN A 80 -14.04 10.67 15.46
C ASN A 80 -13.43 9.60 16.38
N LEU A 81 -13.41 9.85 17.70
CA LEU A 81 -12.83 8.94 18.70
C LEU A 81 -13.40 7.52 18.64
N LYS A 82 -14.72 7.39 18.47
CA LYS A 82 -15.40 6.09 18.44
C LYS A 82 -14.90 5.24 17.28
N VAL A 83 -14.77 5.85 16.11
CA VAL A 83 -14.27 5.18 14.90
C VAL A 83 -12.76 4.92 15.00
N ALA A 84 -11.98 5.89 15.48
CA ALA A 84 -10.54 5.71 15.69
C ALA A 84 -10.25 4.50 16.60
N GLN A 85 -11.02 4.35 17.68
CA GLN A 85 -10.90 3.22 18.59
C GLN A 85 -11.34 1.90 17.94
N ALA A 86 -12.45 1.91 17.17
CA ALA A 86 -12.91 0.73 16.44
C ALA A 86 -11.86 0.24 15.43
N VAL A 87 -11.25 1.17 14.70
CA VAL A 87 -10.18 0.88 13.73
C VAL A 87 -8.94 0.34 14.44
N TYR A 88 -8.49 0.99 15.51
CA TYR A 88 -7.33 0.56 16.27
C TYR A 88 -7.54 -0.84 16.88
N ASN A 89 -8.72 -1.10 17.43
CA ASN A 89 -9.07 -2.40 18.02
C ASN A 89 -9.19 -3.49 16.96
N HIS A 90 -9.69 -3.18 15.76
CA HIS A 90 -9.79 -4.17 14.68
C HIS A 90 -8.40 -4.69 14.25
N PHE A 91 -7.37 -3.83 14.29
CA PHE A 91 -6.03 -4.18 13.86
C PHE A 91 -5.08 -4.67 14.96
N ASN A 92 -5.37 -4.35 16.22
CA ASN A 92 -4.55 -4.73 17.39
C ASN A 92 -5.24 -5.69 18.36
N GLY A 93 -6.49 -6.06 18.09
CA GLY A 93 -7.29 -7.02 18.86
C GLY A 93 -7.18 -8.45 18.34
#